data_AF-A0A285P2B1-F1
#
_entry.id   AF-A0A285P2B1-F1
#
_cell.length_a   1.000
_cell.length_b   1.000
_cell.length_c   1.000
_cell.angle_alpha   90.00
_cell.angle_beta   90.00
_cell.angle_gamma   90.00
#
_symmetry.space_group_name_H-M   'P 1'
#
loop_
_entity.id
_entity.type
_entity.pdbx_description
1 polymer ?
#
loop_
_entity_poly.entity_id
_entity_poly.type
_entity_poly.pdbx_seq_one_letter_code
_entity_poly.pdbx_strand_id
1 'polypeptide(L)'
;MDEITVGKYTVRTDRYYTKDHEWALIKGNKAWIGITDYAQKELGDIVYVDLPSVGQSFESADTIANIESVKNVAPVYAPLSGTVVEVNEQLLDEPHLINESPYDDGWIVVLELSDPMEVEDLMPAQDYAELLVEIVKEEKGEDVSLEIPEEEITPTMEESLEALPEEEHPYEER
;
A
#
# COMPACT_ATOMS: atom_id res chain seq x y z
N MET A 1 -1.59 14.80 2.76
CA MET A 1 -1.40 13.42 2.29
C MET A 1 -1.56 12.61 3.53
N ASP A 2 -2.64 11.85 3.59
CA ASP A 2 -3.02 11.16 4.81
C ASP A 2 -2.20 9.88 4.93
N GLU A 3 -1.75 9.59 6.14
CA GLU A 3 -0.93 8.43 6.46
C GLU A 3 -1.56 7.69 7.64
N ILE A 4 -1.50 6.36 7.60
CA ILE A 4 -1.89 5.49 8.69
C ILE A 4 -0.60 5.02 9.36
N THR A 5 -0.54 5.12 10.68
CA THR A 5 0.61 4.61 11.45
C THR A 5 0.26 3.28 12.09
N VAL A 6 1.13 2.28 11.88
CA VAL A 6 1.07 0.96 12.52
C VAL A 6 2.34 0.75 13.34
N GLY A 7 2.30 1.13 14.61
CA GLY A 7 3.50 1.11 15.47
C GLY A 7 4.60 2.04 14.94
N LYS A 8 5.68 1.47 14.39
CA LYS A 8 6.78 2.23 13.77
C LYS A 8 6.69 2.32 12.24
N TYR A 9 5.64 1.75 11.65
CA TYR A 9 5.49 1.63 10.21
C TYR A 9 4.51 2.67 9.69
N THR A 10 4.82 3.24 8.54
CA THR A 10 3.97 4.23 7.86
C THR A 10 3.29 3.60 6.65
N VAL A 11 2.01 3.85 6.47
CA VAL A 11 1.22 3.44 5.28
C VAL A 11 0.59 4.69 4.68
N ARG A 12 0.72 4.91 3.37
CA ARG A 12 0.12 6.06 2.68
C ARG A 12 -1.24 5.71 2.10
N THR A 13 -2.20 6.62 2.20
CA THR A 13 -3.57 6.38 1.74
C THR A 13 -3.78 6.60 0.24
N ASP A 14 -2.77 7.13 -0.48
CA ASP A 14 -2.87 7.53 -1.88
C ASP A 14 -2.58 6.40 -2.90
N ARG A 15 -2.34 5.18 -2.43
CA ARG A 15 -1.88 4.05 -3.25
C ARG A 15 -2.45 2.71 -2.76
N TYR A 16 -2.29 1.70 -3.61
CA TYR A 16 -2.66 0.32 -3.31
C TYR A 16 -1.45 -0.49 -2.89
N TYR A 17 -1.70 -1.65 -2.28
CA TYR A 17 -0.70 -2.49 -1.65
C TYR A 17 -0.90 -3.97 -1.99
N THR A 18 0.17 -4.75 -1.87
CA THR A 18 0.16 -6.21 -2.02
C THR A 18 0.44 -6.88 -0.68
N LYS A 19 0.16 -8.18 -0.60
CA LYS A 19 0.49 -9.01 0.58
C LYS A 19 1.99 -9.21 0.74
N ASP A 20 2.73 -9.12 -0.37
CA ASP A 20 4.19 -9.21 -0.43
C ASP A 20 4.89 -7.87 -0.17
N HIS A 21 4.12 -6.86 0.27
CA HIS A 21 4.61 -5.57 0.77
C HIS A 21 5.20 -4.64 -0.29
N GLU A 22 4.71 -4.74 -1.52
CA GLU A 22 4.83 -3.70 -2.55
C GLU A 22 3.70 -2.68 -2.48
N TRP A 23 3.90 -1.53 -3.11
CA TRP A 23 2.86 -0.53 -3.33
C TRP A 23 2.76 -0.14 -4.80
N ALA A 24 1.56 0.27 -5.22
CA ALA A 24 1.25 0.76 -6.56
C ALA A 24 0.50 2.10 -6.49
N LEU A 25 1.16 3.20 -6.90
CA LEU A 25 0.54 4.51 -7.04
C LEU A 25 0.06 4.70 -8.48
N ILE A 26 -1.26 4.71 -8.68
CA ILE A 26 -1.87 4.73 -10.00
C ILE A 26 -2.21 6.17 -10.41
N LYS A 27 -1.77 6.59 -11.60
CA LYS A 27 -2.15 7.86 -12.21
C LYS A 27 -2.48 7.64 -13.69
N GLY A 28 -3.78 7.68 -14.02
CA GLY A 28 -4.25 7.38 -15.37
C GLY A 28 -3.98 5.92 -15.72
N ASN A 29 -3.25 5.66 -16.80
CA ASN A 29 -2.88 4.32 -17.24
C ASN A 29 -1.48 3.87 -16.77
N LYS A 30 -0.85 4.62 -15.85
CA LYS A 30 0.47 4.30 -15.32
C LYS A 30 0.43 3.99 -13.83
N ALA A 31 1.26 3.06 -13.40
CA ALA A 31 1.47 2.73 -12.00
C ALA A 31 2.95 2.86 -11.63
N TRP A 32 3.24 3.66 -10.61
CA TRP A 32 4.55 3.69 -9.95
C TRP A 32 4.57 2.59 -8.90
N ILE A 33 5.65 1.81 -8.87
CA ILE A 33 5.81 0.65 -8.00
C ILE A 33 7.05 0.84 -7.14
N GLY A 34 6.97 0.42 -5.89
CA GLY A 34 8.10 0.32 -4.96
C GLY A 34 7.76 -0.61 -3.80
N ILE A 35 8.65 -0.69 -2.81
CA ILE A 35 8.41 -1.47 -1.59
C ILE A 35 7.97 -0.57 -0.43
N THR A 36 7.22 -1.15 0.50
CA THR A 36 6.71 -0.43 1.68
C THR A 36 7.79 -0.09 2.71
N ASP A 37 7.46 0.82 3.62
CA ASP A 37 8.28 1.12 4.79
C ASP A 37 8.44 -0.11 5.72
N TYR A 38 7.44 -1.00 5.76
CA TYR A 38 7.59 -2.30 6.43
C TYR A 38 8.68 -3.14 5.77
N ALA A 39 8.60 -3.36 4.45
CA ALA A 39 9.52 -4.20 3.70
C ALA A 39 10.97 -3.72 3.83
N GLN A 40 11.23 -2.41 3.66
CA GLN A 40 12.60 -1.89 3.75
C GLN A 40 13.19 -2.07 5.16
N LYS A 41 12.38 -1.92 6.22
CA LYS A 41 12.83 -2.14 7.62
C LYS A 41 13.16 -3.60 7.88
N GLU A 42 12.40 -4.53 7.34
CA GLU A 42 12.66 -5.97 7.50
C GLU A 42 13.89 -6.41 6.67
N LEU A 43 14.09 -5.85 5.47
CA LEU A 43 15.29 -6.06 4.67
C LEU A 43 16.55 -5.46 5.32
N GLY A 44 16.43 -4.33 6.00
CA GLY A 44 17.54 -3.57 6.57
C GLY A 44 18.27 -2.73 5.52
N ASP A 45 19.57 -2.51 5.72
CA ASP A 45 20.37 -1.61 4.88
C ASP A 45 20.48 -2.14 3.44
N ILE A 46 19.81 -1.46 2.50
CA ILE A 46 19.77 -1.81 1.08
C ILE A 46 21.05 -1.30 0.41
N VAL A 47 21.72 -2.19 -0.34
CA VAL A 47 23.02 -1.92 -0.96
C VAL A 47 23.01 -2.08 -2.47
N TYR A 48 21.98 -2.73 -3.03
CA TYR A 48 21.87 -2.92 -4.47
C TYR A 48 20.42 -3.18 -4.91
N VAL A 49 20.09 -2.76 -6.14
CA VAL A 49 18.79 -2.99 -6.79
C VAL A 49 19.04 -3.43 -8.23
N ASP A 50 18.49 -4.59 -8.59
CA ASP A 50 18.47 -5.12 -9.96
C ASP A 50 17.19 -4.64 -10.65
N LEU A 51 17.32 -3.62 -11.51
CA LEU A 51 16.21 -2.99 -12.21
C LEU A 51 15.91 -3.69 -13.54
N PRO A 52 14.62 -3.76 -13.95
CA PRO A 52 14.26 -4.28 -15.27
C PRO A 52 14.70 -3.31 -16.38
N SER A 53 14.57 -3.75 -17.63
CA SER A 53 14.77 -2.89 -18.80
C SER A 53 13.46 -2.23 -19.25
N VAL A 54 13.54 -0.96 -19.66
CA VAL A 54 12.42 -0.28 -20.33
C VAL A 54 11.99 -1.06 -21.57
N GLY A 55 10.68 -1.28 -21.72
CA GLY A 55 10.07 -2.07 -22.78
C GLY A 55 9.86 -3.55 -22.46
N GLN A 56 10.32 -4.04 -21.31
CA GLN A 56 9.93 -5.38 -20.84
C GLN A 56 8.49 -5.40 -20.35
N SER A 57 7.80 -6.52 -20.56
CA SER A 57 6.44 -6.74 -20.05
C SER A 57 6.46 -7.81 -18.97
N PHE A 58 5.59 -7.63 -17.98
CA PHE A 58 5.41 -8.51 -16.84
C PHE A 58 3.91 -8.74 -16.64
N GLU A 59 3.55 -9.95 -16.23
CA GLU A 59 2.21 -10.23 -15.71
C GLU A 59 2.19 -9.96 -14.20
N SER A 60 1.00 -9.78 -13.63
CA SER A 60 0.85 -9.68 -12.16
C SER A 60 1.50 -10.89 -11.47
N ALA A 61 2.16 -10.62 -10.34
CA ALA A 61 2.98 -11.53 -9.55
C ALA A 61 4.28 -12.05 -10.21
N ASP A 62 4.65 -11.60 -11.41
CA ASP A 62 6.00 -11.84 -11.94
C ASP A 62 7.04 -11.05 -11.14
N THR A 63 8.26 -11.58 -11.01
CA THR A 63 9.39 -10.85 -10.42
C THR A 63 9.86 -9.76 -11.37
N ILE A 64 9.72 -8.50 -10.97
CA ILE A 64 10.06 -7.32 -11.79
C ILE A 64 11.41 -6.71 -11.44
N ALA A 65 11.87 -6.89 -10.20
CA ALA A 65 13.16 -6.41 -9.71
C ALA A 65 13.65 -7.31 -8.57
N ASN A 66 14.93 -7.19 -8.21
CA ASN A 66 15.47 -7.77 -6.97
C ASN A 66 16.14 -6.69 -6.13
N ILE A 67 15.92 -6.73 -4.82
CA ILE A 67 16.57 -5.85 -3.85
C ILE A 67 17.55 -6.68 -3.03
N GLU A 68 18.78 -6.20 -2.92
CA GLU A 68 19.82 -6.80 -2.08
C GLU A 68 20.17 -5.85 -0.94
N SER A 69 20.10 -6.40 0.28
CA SER A 69 20.53 -5.76 1.51
C SER A 69 21.78 -6.44 2.06
N VAL A 70 22.36 -5.87 3.12
CA VAL A 70 23.46 -6.51 3.85
C VAL A 70 23.07 -7.88 4.44
N LYS A 71 21.76 -8.15 4.58
CA LYS A 71 21.24 -9.37 5.21
C LYS A 71 20.74 -10.41 4.21
N ASN A 72 20.04 -10.00 3.15
CA ASN A 72 19.34 -10.92 2.26
C ASN A 72 19.13 -10.30 0.86
N VAL A 73 18.75 -11.15 -0.09
CA VAL A 73 18.20 -10.76 -1.40
C VAL A 73 16.71 -11.09 -1.40
N ALA A 74 15.89 -10.15 -1.83
CA ALA A 74 14.44 -10.34 -1.95
C ALA A 74 13.95 -9.94 -3.34
N PRO A 75 13.06 -10.74 -3.95
CA PRO A 75 12.37 -10.33 -5.17
C PRO A 75 11.35 -9.22 -4.86
N VAL A 76 11.08 -8.39 -5.85
CA VAL A 76 9.94 -7.47 -5.90
C VAL A 76 9.02 -7.98 -6.98
N TYR A 77 7.74 -8.16 -6.64
CA TYR A 77 6.75 -8.66 -7.57
C TYR A 77 5.98 -7.52 -8.23
N ALA A 78 5.58 -7.71 -9.48
CA ALA A 78 4.70 -6.78 -10.18
C ALA A 78 3.29 -6.86 -9.57
N PRO A 79 2.75 -5.75 -9.00
CA PRO A 79 1.38 -5.76 -8.48
C PRO A 79 0.34 -5.92 -9.60
N LEU A 80 0.67 -5.41 -10.79
CA LEU A 80 -0.22 -5.32 -11.95
C LEU A 80 0.55 -5.71 -13.20
N SER A 81 -0.15 -6.30 -14.16
CA SER A 81 0.35 -6.61 -15.49
C SER A 81 0.60 -5.32 -16.29
N GLY A 82 1.72 -5.27 -17.01
CA GLY A 82 2.06 -4.09 -17.79
C GLY A 82 3.43 -4.11 -18.44
N THR A 83 3.76 -3.01 -19.12
CA THR A 83 5.06 -2.79 -19.76
C THR A 83 5.83 -1.70 -19.02
N VAL A 84 7.11 -1.95 -18.76
CA VAL A 84 8.02 -0.98 -18.14
C VAL A 84 8.21 0.21 -19.07
N VAL A 85 7.80 1.39 -18.62
CA VAL A 85 7.96 2.65 -19.37
C VAL A 85 9.01 3.57 -18.75
N GLU A 86 9.38 3.34 -17.49
CA GLU A 86 10.38 4.11 -16.76
C GLU A 86 10.98 3.26 -15.63
N VAL A 87 12.26 3.46 -15.32
CA VAL A 87 12.95 2.86 -14.16
C VAL A 87 13.67 3.95 -13.40
N ASN A 88 13.80 3.79 -12.08
CA ASN A 88 14.52 4.75 -11.27
C ASN A 88 16.03 4.50 -11.32
N GLU A 89 16.68 5.02 -12.36
CA GLU A 89 18.13 4.85 -12.54
C GLU A 89 18.95 5.41 -11.37
N GLN A 90 18.40 6.31 -10.55
CA GLN A 90 19.09 6.85 -9.36
C GLN A 90 19.42 5.74 -8.35
N LEU A 91 18.60 4.68 -8.27
CA LEU A 91 18.81 3.56 -7.36
C LEU A 91 20.08 2.74 -7.67
N LEU A 92 20.65 2.89 -8.87
CA LEU A 92 21.92 2.23 -9.23
C LEU A 92 23.11 2.83 -8.47
N ASP A 93 23.05 4.14 -8.21
CA ASP A 93 24.09 4.87 -7.47
C ASP A 93 23.69 5.10 -6.00
N GLU A 94 22.38 5.24 -5.73
CA GLU A 94 21.82 5.61 -4.42
C GLU A 94 20.72 4.63 -3.95
N PRO A 95 21.04 3.33 -3.77
CA PRO A 95 20.05 2.31 -3.38
C PRO A 95 19.41 2.55 -2.00
N HIS A 96 20.09 3.30 -1.13
CA HIS A 96 19.61 3.70 0.20
C HIS A 96 18.37 4.61 0.16
N LEU A 97 18.04 5.21 -0.98
CA LEU A 97 16.79 5.98 -1.15
C LEU A 97 15.55 5.13 -0.85
N ILE A 98 15.61 3.81 -1.06
CA ILE A 98 14.53 2.90 -0.67
C ILE A 98 14.36 2.86 0.86
N ASN A 99 15.45 2.94 1.64
CA ASN A 99 15.37 2.99 3.10
C ASN A 99 14.89 4.35 3.60
N GLU A 100 15.34 5.44 2.99
CA GLU A 100 15.05 6.81 3.46
C GLU A 100 13.69 7.34 2.99
N SER A 101 13.27 6.97 1.78
CA SER A 101 12.14 7.58 1.06
C SER A 101 11.34 6.51 0.28
N PRO A 102 10.91 5.39 0.92
CA PRO A 102 10.32 4.22 0.23
C PRO A 102 9.09 4.56 -0.62
N TYR A 103 8.38 5.65 -0.29
CA TYR A 103 7.14 6.06 -0.93
C TYR A 103 7.27 7.26 -1.88
N ASP A 104 8.41 7.94 -1.87
CA ASP A 104 8.73 9.05 -2.78
C ASP A 104 9.91 8.67 -3.66
N ASP A 105 11.14 9.00 -3.25
CA ASP A 105 12.34 8.87 -4.10
C ASP A 105 12.79 7.41 -4.28
N GLY A 106 12.30 6.50 -3.45
CA GLY A 106 12.56 5.06 -3.49
C GLY A 106 11.65 4.24 -4.41
N TRP A 107 10.89 4.87 -5.31
CA TRP A 107 10.15 4.14 -6.35
C TRP A 107 11.12 3.39 -7.27
N ILE A 108 10.71 2.23 -7.78
CA ILE A 108 11.58 1.30 -8.53
C ILE A 108 11.32 1.39 -10.02
N VAL A 109 10.05 1.26 -10.41
CA VAL A 109 9.62 1.13 -11.80
C VAL A 109 8.27 1.79 -12.03
N VAL A 110 8.04 2.25 -13.27
CA VAL A 110 6.72 2.66 -13.76
C VAL A 110 6.25 1.68 -14.82
N LEU A 111 5.07 1.11 -14.60
CA LEU A 111 4.37 0.30 -15.60
C LEU A 111 3.31 1.13 -16.31
N GLU A 112 3.20 0.96 -17.62
CA GLU A 112 1.97 1.22 -18.37
C GLU A 112 1.11 -0.05 -18.31
N LEU A 113 -0.09 0.08 -17.73
CA LEU A 113 -0.95 -1.04 -17.37
C LEU A 113 -1.57 -1.70 -18.61
N SER A 114 -1.49 -3.02 -18.70
CA SER A 114 -2.15 -3.80 -19.76
C SER A 114 -3.63 -4.07 -19.44
N ASP A 115 -3.95 -4.28 -18.17
CA ASP A 115 -5.32 -4.42 -17.66
C ASP A 115 -5.53 -3.56 -16.39
N PRO A 116 -6.16 -2.38 -16.50
CA PRO A 116 -6.45 -1.53 -15.35
C PRO A 116 -7.42 -2.15 -14.33
N MET A 117 -8.15 -3.21 -14.68
CA MET A 117 -9.11 -3.85 -13.76
C MET A 117 -8.43 -4.64 -12.64
N GLU A 118 -7.18 -5.07 -12.83
CA GLU A 118 -6.41 -5.80 -11.82
C GLU A 118 -6.18 -4.99 -10.53
N VAL A 119 -6.41 -3.66 -10.55
CA VAL A 119 -6.40 -2.83 -9.33
C VAL A 119 -7.41 -3.32 -8.29
N GLU A 120 -8.51 -3.94 -8.71
CA GLU A 120 -9.55 -4.47 -7.82
C GLU A 120 -9.04 -5.64 -6.94
N ASP A 121 -7.94 -6.28 -7.35
CA ASP A 121 -7.30 -7.37 -6.60
C ASP A 121 -6.25 -6.87 -5.59
N LEU A 122 -5.91 -5.57 -5.63
CA LEU A 122 -4.96 -4.95 -4.70
C LEU A 122 -5.63 -4.47 -3.42
N MET A 123 -4.86 -4.40 -2.34
CA MET A 123 -5.37 -3.94 -1.04
C MET A 123 -5.35 -2.41 -0.97
N PRO A 124 -6.47 -1.77 -0.54
CA PRO A 124 -6.42 -0.38 -0.12
C PRO A 124 -5.53 -0.23 1.13
N ALA A 125 -5.11 1.00 1.43
CA ALA A 125 -4.21 1.31 2.54
C ALA A 125 -4.72 0.81 3.91
N GLN A 126 -6.03 0.86 4.14
CA GLN A 126 -6.66 0.39 5.38
C GLN A 126 -6.46 -1.12 5.57
N ASP A 127 -6.78 -1.92 4.55
CA ASP A 127 -6.64 -3.37 4.57
C ASP A 127 -5.16 -3.79 4.77
N TYR A 128 -4.22 -3.06 4.14
CA TYR A 128 -2.79 -3.30 4.35
C TYR A 128 -2.34 -2.93 5.76
N ALA A 129 -2.86 -1.85 6.33
CA ALA A 129 -2.55 -1.47 7.70
C ALA A 129 -3.07 -2.52 8.71
N GLU A 130 -4.27 -3.06 8.48
CA GLU A 130 -4.82 -4.17 9.27
C GLU A 130 -3.96 -5.44 9.17
N LEU A 131 -3.53 -5.79 7.96
CA LEU A 131 -2.57 -6.89 7.74
C LEU A 131 -1.27 -6.67 8.55
N LEU A 132 -0.73 -5.45 8.56
CA LEU A 132 0.47 -5.15 9.34
C LEU A 132 0.26 -5.30 10.85
N VAL A 133 -0.92 -4.93 11.37
CA VAL A 133 -1.25 -5.15 12.79
C VAL A 133 -1.18 -6.64 13.13
N GLU A 134 -1.77 -7.49 12.29
CA GLU A 134 -1.74 -8.94 12.48
C GLU A 134 -0.31 -9.47 12.46
N ILE A 135 0.48 -9.08 11.45
CA ILE A 135 1.88 -9.50 11.30
C ILE A 135 2.73 -9.08 12.51
N VAL A 136 2.63 -7.81 12.94
CA VAL A 136 3.42 -7.30 14.07
C VAL A 136 3.04 -8.00 15.37
N LYS A 137 1.74 -8.29 15.56
CA LYS A 137 1.25 -9.03 16.71
C LYS A 137 1.78 -10.47 16.73
N GLU A 138 1.77 -11.15 15.60
CA GLU A 138 2.21 -12.54 15.49
C GLU A 138 3.73 -12.68 15.62
N GLU A 139 4.50 -11.86 14.91
CA GLU A 139 5.96 -12.00 14.85
C GLU A 139 6.68 -11.43 16.07
N LYS A 140 6.18 -10.31 16.62
CA LYS A 140 6.87 -9.55 17.67
C LYS A 140 6.17 -9.64 19.02
N GLY A 141 4.96 -10.19 19.07
CA GLY A 141 4.15 -10.27 20.29
C GLY A 141 3.73 -8.89 20.82
N GLU A 142 3.79 -7.87 19.97
CA GLU A 142 3.42 -6.49 20.31
C GLU A 142 1.98 -6.22 19.87
N ASP A 143 1.12 -5.82 20.81
CA ASP A 143 -0.23 -5.36 20.49
C ASP A 143 -0.11 -3.90 20.04
N VAL A 144 -0.19 -3.68 18.72
CA VAL A 144 -0.16 -2.34 18.10
C VAL A 144 -1.56 -1.97 17.62
N SER A 145 -1.93 -0.71 17.81
CA SER A 145 -3.19 -0.12 17.36
C SER A 145 -2.99 0.73 16.12
N LEU A 146 -4.01 0.79 15.25
CA LEU A 146 -4.02 1.70 14.11
C LEU A 146 -4.23 3.14 14.58
N GLU A 147 -3.33 4.04 14.22
CA GLU A 147 -3.55 5.47 14.34
C GLU A 147 -3.96 6.01 12.97
N ILE A 148 -5.26 6.30 12.83
CA ILE A 148 -5.86 6.88 11.62
C ILE A 148 -6.15 8.36 11.90
N PRO A 149 -5.73 9.30 11.05
CA PRO A 149 -6.04 10.72 11.21
C PRO A 149 -7.57 10.96 11.19
N GLU A 150 -8.06 11.79 12.11
CA GLU A 150 -9.49 11.93 12.49
C GLU A 150 -10.46 12.39 11.38
N GLU A 151 -10.03 12.66 10.14
CA GLU A 151 -10.88 13.26 9.09
C GLU A 151 -11.67 12.27 8.21
N GLU A 152 -11.50 10.95 8.34
CA GLU A 152 -12.16 9.94 7.48
C GLU A 152 -13.02 8.92 8.26
N ILE A 153 -13.69 9.34 9.33
CA ILE A 153 -14.88 8.62 9.81
C ILE A 153 -16.04 8.89 8.84
N THR A 154 -16.05 8.21 7.70
CA THR A 154 -17.31 8.03 6.97
C THR A 154 -18.18 7.07 7.80
N PRO A 155 -19.40 7.46 8.22
CA PRO A 155 -20.26 6.56 8.97
C PRO A 155 -20.80 5.50 8.00
N THR A 156 -20.17 4.34 7.93
CA THR A 156 -20.75 3.19 7.25
C THR A 156 -21.83 2.58 8.14
N MET A 157 -23.08 2.89 7.80
CA MET A 157 -24.26 2.06 8.07
C MET A 157 -24.54 1.68 9.54
N GLU A 158 -24.68 2.66 10.43
CA GLU A 158 -25.46 2.48 11.68
C GLU A 158 -26.29 3.72 12.05
N GLU A 159 -26.93 4.37 11.07
CA GLU A 159 -28.14 5.17 11.29
C GLU A 159 -29.34 4.42 10.69
N SER A 160 -30.09 3.65 11.50
CA SER A 160 -31.47 3.27 11.11
C SER A 160 -32.37 2.73 12.22
N LEU A 161 -32.13 3.03 13.50
CA LEU A 161 -33.02 2.54 14.54
C LEU A 161 -33.13 3.42 15.79
N GLU A 162 -33.27 4.75 15.65
CA GLU A 162 -33.68 5.56 16.82
C GLU A 162 -34.49 6.83 16.52
N ALA A 163 -35.13 6.93 15.36
CA ALA A 163 -36.14 7.95 15.10
C ALA A 163 -37.50 7.30 14.83
N LEU A 164 -38.10 6.70 15.86
CA LEU A 164 -39.55 6.50 15.85
C LEU A 164 -40.20 7.87 16.09
N PRO A 165 -41.05 8.40 15.19
CA PRO A 165 -41.82 9.58 15.49
C PRO A 165 -42.81 9.24 16.61
N GLU A 166 -42.82 10.02 17.68
CA GLU A 166 -43.92 10.01 18.66
C GLU A 166 -45.21 10.41 17.91
N GLU A 167 -46.06 9.44 17.59
CA GLU A 167 -47.44 9.75 17.21
C GLU A 167 -48.14 10.33 18.44
N GLU A 168 -48.18 11.66 18.52
CA GLU A 168 -49.24 12.32 19.26
C GLU A 168 -50.58 11.90 18.65
N HIS A 169 -51.37 11.18 19.42
CA HIS A 169 -52.78 10.95 19.14
C HIS A 169 -53.60 12.11 19.74
N PRO A 170 -53.99 13.14 18.97
CA PRO A 170 -55.21 13.85 19.29
C PRO A 170 -56.35 13.06 18.65
N TYR A 171 -57.42 12.75 19.40
CA TYR A 171 -58.81 12.97 18.97
C TYR A 171 -59.74 12.66 20.16
N GLU A 172 -60.45 13.70 20.58
CA GLU A 172 -61.62 13.67 21.45
C GLU A 172 -62.76 12.84 20.84
N GLU A 173 -63.57 12.20 21.69
CA GLU A 173 -65.03 12.39 21.80
C GLU A 173 -65.72 11.16 22.45
N ARG A 174 -66.23 11.34 23.68
CA ARG A 174 -67.66 11.19 24.02
C ARG A 174 -67.94 11.56 25.48
#